data_AF-A0A661C3E0-F1
#
_entry.id   AF-A0A661C3E0-F1
#
_cell.length_a   1.000
_cell.length_b   1.000
_cell.length_c   1.000
_cell.angle_alpha   90.00
_cell.angle_beta   90.00
_cell.angle_gamma   90.00
#
_symmetry.space_group_name_H-M   'P 1'
#
loop_
_entity.id
_entity.type
_entity.pdbx_description
1 polymer ?
#
loop_
_entity_poly.entity_id
_entity_poly.type
_entity_poly.pdbx_seq_one_letter_code
_entity_poly.pdbx_strand_id
1 'polypeptide(L)'
;MLLEDDSEIHKAICDLNRPVYVVQDQNQKHIVADQGKAIIGPEEETETESLPLAGFSPVSSPRQLGDISFCEDHGLRFPYMCGAMANGIASVELVEAATNAGLLASFGAAGLTLPEIENAAKYLTETLGSKPFCFNLIFSPNEKGHEDAVVSLYIKYGIRLVEASAYMKLTLPAVRYRVHGIHRNADGEIETPNRIIAKASRIEVATKWFSPPPEKMLAQLISSGDITEEQATLAAQIPVAQDLTVEADSGGHTDNRPAITLLPTIIALRDRLQKEFNYTMPLRVGAAGGIATPASAAAAFSMGAAYIVTGTVNQACVESASSDIVRKMLAEAQQADVTMAPAVDMFEMGVKLQVLKRGTMFAMRGNKLYELYRAYDSIDAIPEKEKQSLEKSIFKAPLNDIWQLTRDFFNERNPEQIVKAEQDPKHTMALIFRWYLG
;
A
#
# COMPACT_ATOMS: atom_id res chain seq x y z
N MET A 1 -21.78 -26.51 -28.20
CA MET A 1 -22.98 -25.99 -28.89
C MET A 1 -22.53 -24.79 -29.71
N LEU A 2 -23.00 -24.65 -30.95
CA LEU A 2 -22.65 -23.50 -31.78
C LEU A 2 -23.53 -22.32 -31.37
N LEU A 3 -22.90 -21.20 -31.04
CA LEU A 3 -23.53 -19.96 -30.62
C LEU A 3 -23.56 -19.01 -31.82
N GLU A 4 -24.75 -18.57 -32.20
CA GLU A 4 -24.96 -17.68 -33.35
C GLU A 4 -25.52 -16.31 -32.94
N ASP A 5 -26.04 -16.19 -31.71
CA ASP A 5 -26.60 -14.96 -31.16
C ASP A 5 -25.58 -14.16 -30.34
N ASP A 6 -25.55 -12.83 -30.52
CA ASP A 6 -24.61 -11.94 -29.85
C ASP A 6 -24.73 -11.99 -28.31
N SER A 7 -25.93 -12.24 -27.76
CA SER A 7 -26.13 -12.34 -26.32
C SER A 7 -25.53 -13.64 -25.76
N GLU A 8 -25.70 -14.75 -26.48
CA GLU A 8 -25.11 -16.04 -26.11
C GLU A 8 -23.58 -16.00 -26.21
N ILE A 9 -23.06 -15.39 -27.27
CA ILE A 9 -21.62 -15.16 -27.45
C ILE A 9 -21.07 -14.31 -26.31
N HIS A 10 -21.74 -13.21 -25.95
CA HIS A 10 -21.30 -12.35 -24.85
C HIS A 10 -21.28 -13.11 -23.51
N LYS A 11 -22.31 -13.92 -23.22
CA LYS A 11 -22.34 -14.76 -22.01
C LYS A 11 -21.19 -15.78 -21.98
N ALA A 12 -20.89 -16.40 -23.12
CA ALA A 12 -19.79 -17.35 -23.23
C ALA A 12 -18.42 -16.68 -23.00
N ILE A 13 -18.21 -15.48 -23.56
CA ILE A 13 -16.98 -14.70 -23.35
C ILE A 13 -16.82 -14.27 -21.88
N CYS A 14 -17.93 -13.97 -21.19
CA CYS A 14 -17.92 -13.57 -19.79
C CYS A 14 -17.79 -14.74 -18.80
N ASP A 15 -18.00 -15.99 -19.22
CA ASP A 15 -17.77 -17.17 -18.36
C ASP A 15 -16.31 -17.63 -18.42
N LEU A 16 -15.50 -17.04 -17.55
CA LEU A 16 -14.08 -17.34 -17.43
C LEU A 16 -13.74 -18.80 -17.06
N ASN A 17 -14.74 -19.61 -16.69
CA ASN A 17 -14.57 -21.02 -16.33
C ASN A 17 -14.68 -21.97 -17.53
N ARG A 18 -15.00 -21.45 -18.72
CA ARG A 18 -15.13 -22.21 -19.95
C ARG A 18 -14.19 -21.66 -21.03
N PRO A 19 -13.64 -22.53 -21.89
CA PRO A 19 -12.96 -22.05 -23.08
C PRO A 19 -13.99 -21.49 -24.07
N VAL A 20 -13.56 -20.55 -24.91
CA VAL A 20 -14.31 -20.07 -26.05
C VAL A 20 -13.50 -20.35 -27.30
N TYR A 21 -14.11 -21.02 -28.28
CA TYR A 21 -13.53 -21.32 -29.57
C TYR A 21 -14.26 -20.53 -30.64
N VAL A 22 -13.50 -19.90 -31.53
CA VAL A 22 -14.00 -19.32 -32.77
C VAL A 22 -13.58 -20.27 -33.87
N VAL A 23 -14.55 -20.88 -34.55
CA VAL A 23 -14.32 -21.82 -35.65
C VAL A 23 -14.92 -21.29 -36.93
N GLN A 24 -14.44 -21.78 -38.07
CA GLN A 24 -14.90 -21.37 -39.38
C GLN A 24 -15.74 -22.47 -40.02
N ASP A 25 -16.95 -22.12 -40.48
CA ASP A 25 -17.81 -23.08 -41.19
C ASP A 25 -17.41 -23.26 -42.67
N GLN A 26 -18.11 -24.14 -43.38
CA GLN A 26 -17.87 -24.41 -44.80
C GLN A 26 -18.09 -23.18 -45.71
N ASN A 27 -18.85 -22.18 -45.25
CA ASN A 27 -19.12 -20.92 -45.95
C ASN A 27 -18.16 -19.79 -45.54
N GLN A 28 -17.07 -20.11 -44.83
CA GLN A 28 -16.10 -19.16 -44.31
C GLN A 28 -16.65 -18.21 -43.23
N LYS A 29 -17.82 -18.49 -42.64
CA LYS A 29 -18.40 -17.72 -41.54
C LYS A 29 -17.79 -18.14 -40.21
N HIS A 30 -17.47 -17.16 -39.37
CA HIS A 30 -17.06 -17.42 -37.99
C HIS A 30 -18.26 -17.75 -37.11
N ILE A 31 -18.14 -18.82 -36.34
CA ILE A 31 -19.11 -19.26 -35.33
C ILE A 31 -18.39 -19.54 -34.01
N VAL A 32 -19.09 -19.38 -32.90
CA VAL A 32 -18.51 -19.49 -31.56
C VAL A 32 -18.98 -20.78 -30.90
N ALA A 33 -18.10 -21.44 -30.15
CA ALA A 33 -18.43 -22.59 -29.31
C ALA A 33 -17.81 -22.43 -27.92
N ASP A 34 -18.56 -22.75 -26.87
CA ASP A 34 -18.12 -22.71 -25.47
C ASP A 34 -17.73 -24.10 -24.91
N GLN A 35 -17.72 -25.11 -25.79
CA GLN A 35 -17.48 -26.51 -25.47
C GLN A 35 -16.81 -27.22 -26.65
N GLY A 36 -16.14 -28.33 -26.36
CA GLY A 36 -15.39 -29.12 -27.34
C GLY A 36 -13.89 -29.09 -27.08
N LYS A 37 -13.13 -29.64 -28.01
CA LYS A 37 -11.67 -29.75 -27.95
C LYS A 37 -11.06 -29.06 -29.16
N ALA A 38 -10.17 -28.11 -28.92
CA ALA A 38 -9.28 -27.58 -29.96
C ALA A 38 -8.02 -28.45 -30.06
N ILE A 39 -7.58 -28.74 -31.28
CA ILE A 39 -6.30 -29.40 -31.58
C ILE A 39 -5.47 -28.38 -32.35
N ILE A 40 -4.29 -28.06 -31.82
CA ILE A 40 -3.32 -27.15 -32.45
C ILE A 40 -2.08 -27.99 -32.76
N GLY A 41 -1.76 -28.16 -34.04
CA GLY A 41 -0.67 -29.04 -34.48
C GLY A 41 -0.82 -29.44 -35.95
N PRO A 42 0.06 -30.32 -36.45
CA PRO A 42 -0.08 -30.88 -37.79
C PRO A 42 -1.40 -31.63 -37.94
N GLU A 43 -2.02 -31.55 -39.12
CA GLU A 43 -3.21 -32.33 -39.47
C GLU A 43 -2.86 -33.83 -39.42
N GLU A 44 -3.19 -34.49 -38.32
CA GLU A 44 -3.45 -35.93 -38.34
C GLU A 44 -4.78 -36.16 -39.08
N GLU A 45 -4.97 -37.31 -39.73
CA GLU A 45 -6.23 -37.65 -40.42
C GLU A 45 -7.41 -37.47 -39.45
N THR A 46 -8.06 -36.31 -39.52
CA THR A 46 -9.06 -35.87 -38.54
C THR A 46 -10.34 -36.68 -38.70
N GLU A 47 -10.96 -37.00 -37.57
CA GLU A 47 -12.36 -37.42 -37.53
C GLU A 47 -13.23 -36.52 -38.43
N THR A 48 -14.18 -37.12 -39.14
CA THR A 48 -14.94 -36.55 -40.27
C THR A 48 -15.80 -35.30 -39.97
N GLU A 49 -15.73 -34.72 -38.77
CA GLU A 49 -16.60 -33.62 -38.29
C GLU A 49 -15.85 -32.46 -37.59
N SER A 50 -14.54 -32.27 -37.81
CA SER A 50 -13.83 -31.10 -37.24
C SER A 50 -14.00 -29.83 -38.08
N LEU A 51 -14.09 -28.67 -37.43
CA LEU A 51 -14.07 -27.35 -38.07
C LEU A 51 -12.72 -26.64 -37.86
N PRO A 52 -12.20 -25.90 -38.86
CA PRO A 52 -11.00 -25.09 -38.69
C PRO A 52 -11.12 -24.08 -37.54
N LEU A 53 -10.11 -24.04 -36.66
CA LEU A 53 -10.04 -23.09 -35.55
C LEU A 53 -9.50 -21.74 -36.04
N ALA A 54 -10.31 -20.69 -35.91
CA ALA A 54 -9.93 -19.31 -36.25
C ALA A 54 -9.37 -18.53 -35.03
N GLY A 55 -9.76 -18.90 -33.82
CA GLY A 55 -9.25 -18.31 -32.58
C GLY A 55 -9.75 -19.05 -31.34
N PHE A 56 -9.08 -18.87 -30.20
CA PHE A 56 -9.56 -19.43 -28.94
C PHE A 56 -9.19 -18.54 -27.74
N SER A 57 -10.00 -18.61 -26.70
CA SER A 57 -9.72 -18.08 -25.36
C SER A 57 -9.77 -19.24 -24.36
N PRO A 58 -8.70 -19.52 -23.61
CA PRO A 58 -8.71 -20.58 -22.61
C PRO A 58 -9.53 -20.18 -21.38
N VAL A 59 -9.83 -21.17 -20.54
CA VAL A 59 -10.26 -20.95 -19.15
C VAL A 59 -9.21 -20.07 -18.46
N SER A 60 -9.64 -18.93 -17.93
CA SER A 60 -8.75 -17.88 -17.43
C SER A 60 -9.22 -17.39 -16.07
N SER A 61 -8.65 -17.94 -15.00
CA SER A 61 -9.02 -17.50 -13.65
C SER A 61 -8.40 -16.14 -13.32
N PRO A 62 -9.11 -15.23 -12.64
CA PRO A 62 -8.50 -14.00 -12.12
C PRO A 62 -7.33 -14.28 -11.16
N ARG A 63 -7.24 -15.48 -10.58
CA ARG A 63 -6.10 -15.94 -9.77
C ARG A 63 -4.80 -16.08 -10.59
N GLN A 64 -4.90 -16.23 -11.90
CA GLN A 64 -3.76 -16.35 -12.83
C GLN A 64 -3.28 -14.98 -13.34
N LEU A 65 -3.94 -13.87 -12.96
CA LEU A 65 -3.43 -12.53 -13.24
C LEU A 65 -2.24 -12.25 -12.32
N GLY A 66 -1.09 -11.84 -12.84
CA GLY A 66 0.10 -11.58 -12.02
C GLY A 66 0.84 -12.86 -11.62
N ASP A 67 1.40 -12.89 -10.41
CA ASP A 67 2.26 -13.97 -9.94
C ASP A 67 1.51 -14.89 -8.97
N ILE A 68 1.30 -16.14 -9.38
CA ILE A 68 0.57 -17.14 -8.58
C ILE A 68 1.28 -17.44 -7.24
N SER A 69 2.62 -17.34 -7.22
CA SER A 69 3.40 -17.62 -6.01
C SER A 69 3.08 -16.61 -4.91
N PHE A 70 2.67 -15.38 -5.24
CA PHE A 70 2.21 -14.40 -4.26
C PHE A 70 0.94 -14.91 -3.55
N CYS A 71 0.01 -15.52 -4.30
CA CYS A 71 -1.19 -16.09 -3.69
C CYS A 71 -0.87 -17.30 -2.81
N GLU A 72 0.04 -18.17 -3.25
CA GLU A 72 0.43 -19.37 -2.52
C GLU A 72 1.14 -19.02 -1.21
N ASP A 73 2.09 -18.09 -1.28
CA ASP A 73 2.91 -17.64 -0.16
C ASP A 73 2.12 -16.90 0.93
N HIS A 74 1.08 -16.18 0.52
CA HIS A 74 0.25 -15.39 1.42
C HIS A 74 -1.12 -16.01 1.66
N GLY A 75 -1.40 -17.22 1.17
CA GLY A 75 -2.69 -17.92 1.38
C GLY A 75 -3.91 -17.20 0.78
N LEU A 76 -3.74 -16.53 -0.37
CA LEU A 76 -4.76 -15.69 -1.00
C LEU A 76 -5.47 -16.40 -2.15
N ARG A 77 -6.70 -15.95 -2.44
CA ARG A 77 -7.46 -16.36 -3.63
C ARG A 77 -7.06 -15.55 -4.86
N PHE A 78 -6.73 -14.27 -4.67
CA PHE A 78 -6.36 -13.35 -5.75
C PHE A 78 -5.12 -12.53 -5.36
N PRO A 79 -4.27 -12.14 -6.33
CA PRO A 79 -3.08 -11.32 -6.09
C PRO A 79 -3.47 -9.85 -6.00
N TYR A 80 -4.20 -9.54 -4.94
CA TYR A 80 -4.83 -8.26 -4.69
C TYR A 80 -4.74 -7.91 -3.22
N MET A 81 -4.39 -6.67 -2.95
CA MET A 81 -4.26 -6.14 -1.60
C MET A 81 -5.02 -4.81 -1.45
N CYS A 82 -5.72 -4.65 -0.35
CA CYS A 82 -6.16 -3.34 0.14
C CYS A 82 -5.02 -2.70 0.95
N GLY A 83 -4.42 -1.63 0.43
CA GLY A 83 -3.33 -0.93 1.10
C GLY A 83 -3.80 -0.17 2.34
N ALA A 84 -2.87 0.08 3.27
CA ALA A 84 -3.16 0.79 4.50
C ALA A 84 -3.66 2.22 4.24
N MET A 85 -4.62 2.63 5.07
CA MET A 85 -5.13 3.99 5.13
C MET A 85 -5.10 4.43 6.59
N ALA A 86 -4.35 5.50 6.89
CA ALA A 86 -3.99 5.93 8.24
C ALA A 86 -5.18 6.17 9.18
N ASN A 87 -4.89 6.29 10.48
CA ASN A 87 -5.84 6.56 11.56
C ASN A 87 -6.98 5.53 11.62
N GLY A 88 -6.68 4.27 11.31
CA GLY A 88 -7.67 3.19 11.30
C GLY A 88 -8.69 3.26 10.17
N ILE A 89 -8.53 4.14 9.16
CA ILE A 89 -9.45 4.20 8.00
C ILE A 89 -9.50 2.84 7.29
N ALA A 90 -8.34 2.20 7.11
CA ALA A 90 -8.28 0.77 6.84
C ALA A 90 -8.53 0.03 8.16
N SER A 91 -9.82 -0.12 8.46
CA SER A 91 -10.36 -0.59 9.74
C SER A 91 -10.20 -2.09 9.93
N VAL A 92 -10.55 -2.57 11.12
CA VAL A 92 -10.62 -4.01 11.37
C VAL A 92 -11.70 -4.66 10.50
N GLU A 93 -12.85 -4.00 10.30
CA GLU A 93 -13.95 -4.50 9.47
C GLU A 93 -13.54 -4.64 8.01
N LEU A 94 -12.76 -3.69 7.48
CA LEU A 94 -12.24 -3.75 6.11
C LEU A 94 -11.25 -4.90 5.97
N VAL A 95 -10.36 -5.08 6.95
CA VAL A 95 -9.40 -6.18 6.95
C VAL A 95 -10.09 -7.53 7.02
N GLU A 96 -11.10 -7.69 7.87
CA GLU A 96 -11.89 -8.92 7.97
C GLU A 96 -12.64 -9.22 6.68
N ALA A 97 -13.32 -8.22 6.10
CA ALA A 97 -14.07 -8.39 4.86
C ALA A 97 -13.16 -8.82 3.70
N ALA A 98 -12.02 -8.15 3.52
CA ALA A 98 -11.03 -8.50 2.50
C ALA A 98 -10.46 -9.91 2.72
N THR A 99 -10.05 -10.22 3.94
CA THR A 99 -9.48 -11.52 4.31
C THR A 99 -10.49 -12.66 4.05
N ASN A 100 -11.75 -12.47 4.43
CA ASN A 100 -12.81 -13.45 4.18
C ASN A 100 -13.15 -13.62 2.70
N ALA A 101 -12.91 -12.59 1.87
CA ALA A 101 -13.02 -12.68 0.41
C ALA A 101 -11.81 -13.36 -0.26
N GLY A 102 -10.77 -13.70 0.51
CA GLY A 102 -9.52 -14.27 0.00
C GLY A 102 -8.57 -13.22 -0.59
N LEU A 103 -8.69 -11.97 -0.15
CA LEU A 103 -7.79 -10.86 -0.48
C LEU A 103 -6.89 -10.55 0.71
N LEU A 104 -5.79 -9.83 0.48
CA LEU A 104 -4.99 -9.30 1.57
C LEU A 104 -5.46 -7.87 1.91
N ALA A 105 -5.38 -7.48 3.18
CA ALA A 105 -5.60 -6.09 3.59
C ALA A 105 -4.67 -5.69 4.74
N SER A 106 -4.26 -4.43 4.73
CA SER A 106 -3.34 -3.85 5.71
C SER A 106 -4.07 -2.91 6.65
N PHE A 107 -4.10 -3.25 7.95
CA PHE A 107 -4.70 -2.39 8.97
C PHE A 107 -3.96 -1.04 9.07
N GLY A 108 -4.73 0.04 9.13
CA GLY A 108 -4.27 1.43 9.12
C GLY A 108 -3.66 1.94 10.42
N ALA A 109 -2.56 1.34 10.87
CA ALA A 109 -1.97 1.65 12.19
C ALA A 109 -1.33 3.05 12.30
N ALA A 110 -0.89 3.66 11.20
CA ALA A 110 -0.27 4.98 11.22
C ALA A 110 -1.16 6.05 11.88
N GLY A 111 -0.61 6.78 12.85
CA GLY A 111 -1.32 7.85 13.58
C GLY A 111 -2.15 7.38 14.78
N LEU A 112 -2.34 6.06 14.96
CA LEU A 112 -2.96 5.49 16.14
C LEU A 112 -1.97 5.37 17.32
N THR A 113 -2.50 5.38 18.52
CA THR A 113 -1.73 5.13 19.75
C THR A 113 -1.41 3.64 19.91
N LEU A 114 -0.37 3.31 20.68
CA LEU A 114 -0.02 1.89 20.95
C LEU A 114 -1.19 1.06 21.50
N PRO A 115 -2.01 1.55 22.45
CA PRO A 115 -3.20 0.81 22.91
C PRO A 115 -4.22 0.54 21.81
N GLU A 116 -4.45 1.48 20.90
CA GLU A 116 -5.37 1.29 19.76
C GLU A 116 -4.84 0.22 18.79
N ILE A 117 -3.53 0.24 18.50
CA ILE A 117 -2.88 -0.78 17.67
C ILE A 117 -2.94 -2.16 18.37
N GLU A 118 -2.72 -2.21 19.69
CA GLU A 118 -2.78 -3.45 20.48
C GLU A 118 -4.18 -4.06 20.47
N ASN A 119 -5.21 -3.23 20.64
CA ASN A 119 -6.61 -3.67 20.57
C ASN A 119 -6.95 -4.23 19.19
N ALA A 120 -6.54 -3.57 18.11
CA ALA A 120 -6.76 -4.05 16.75
C ALA A 120 -6.01 -5.36 16.47
N ALA A 121 -4.74 -5.47 16.91
CA ALA A 121 -3.94 -6.68 16.76
C ALA A 121 -4.55 -7.87 17.49
N LYS A 122 -5.01 -7.65 18.74
CA LYS A 122 -5.72 -8.67 19.52
C LYS A 122 -7.00 -9.10 18.81
N TYR A 123 -7.84 -8.15 18.42
CA TYR A 123 -9.13 -8.42 17.78
C TYR A 123 -8.97 -9.22 16.48
N LEU A 124 -8.12 -8.76 15.55
CA LEU A 124 -7.93 -9.42 14.27
C LEU A 124 -7.30 -10.81 14.42
N THR A 125 -6.36 -10.99 15.34
CA THR A 125 -5.76 -12.30 15.61
C THR A 125 -6.78 -13.28 16.19
N GLU A 126 -7.66 -12.82 17.09
CA GLU A 126 -8.73 -13.64 17.67
C GLU A 126 -9.80 -14.00 16.64
N THR A 127 -10.25 -13.05 15.80
CA THR A 127 -11.34 -13.29 14.84
C THR A 127 -10.89 -14.02 13.57
N LEU A 128 -9.71 -13.72 13.03
CA LEU A 128 -9.24 -14.28 11.76
C LEU A 128 -8.41 -15.55 11.93
N GLY A 129 -7.90 -15.83 13.14
CA GLY A 129 -7.09 -17.00 13.43
C GLY A 129 -5.87 -17.08 12.52
N SER A 130 -5.76 -18.14 11.72
CA SER A 130 -4.65 -18.36 10.78
C SER A 130 -4.84 -17.71 9.41
N LYS A 131 -5.96 -17.04 9.15
CA LYS A 131 -6.18 -16.37 7.86
C LYS A 131 -5.19 -15.19 7.69
N PRO A 132 -4.73 -14.92 6.47
CA PRO A 132 -3.71 -13.91 6.22
C PRO A 132 -4.28 -12.50 6.34
N PHE A 133 -3.63 -11.67 7.14
CA PHE A 133 -3.87 -10.23 7.18
C PHE A 133 -2.55 -9.49 7.43
N CYS A 134 -2.55 -8.19 7.19
CA CYS A 134 -1.37 -7.35 7.27
C CYS A 134 -1.61 -6.18 8.24
N PHE A 135 -0.54 -5.70 8.87
CA PHE A 135 -0.55 -4.44 9.61
C PHE A 135 0.40 -3.43 8.97
N ASN A 136 0.01 -2.16 8.94
CA ASN A 136 0.92 -1.12 8.49
C ASN A 136 2.03 -0.87 9.50
N LEU A 137 3.29 -0.92 9.06
CA LEU A 137 4.43 -0.43 9.82
C LEU A 137 4.94 0.84 9.11
N ILE A 138 4.70 2.01 9.70
CA ILE A 138 5.08 3.29 9.11
C ILE A 138 6.40 3.80 9.69
N PHE A 139 7.24 4.39 8.83
CA PHE A 139 8.43 5.09 9.27
C PHE A 139 8.07 6.41 9.98
N SER A 140 8.34 6.49 11.28
CA SER A 140 8.04 7.67 12.12
C SER A 140 9.32 8.34 12.64
N PRO A 141 10.07 9.09 11.80
CA PRO A 141 11.37 9.67 12.17
C PRO A 141 11.29 10.68 13.32
N ASN A 142 10.13 11.30 13.52
CA ASN A 142 9.90 12.35 14.52
C ASN A 142 9.40 11.79 15.87
N GLU A 143 9.15 10.48 15.97
CA GLU A 143 8.63 9.82 17.17
C GLU A 143 9.64 8.77 17.67
N LYS A 144 10.56 9.23 18.51
CA LYS A 144 11.66 8.40 19.01
C LYS A 144 11.11 7.17 19.76
N GLY A 145 11.49 5.97 19.30
CA GLY A 145 11.13 4.69 19.92
C GLY A 145 9.73 4.18 19.59
N HIS A 146 8.89 4.95 18.92
CA HIS A 146 7.53 4.51 18.57
C HIS A 146 7.54 3.28 17.65
N GLU A 147 8.32 3.34 16.56
CA GLU A 147 8.45 2.22 15.61
C GLU A 147 8.94 0.94 16.31
N ASP A 148 9.86 1.07 17.27
CA ASP A 148 10.37 -0.05 18.05
C ASP A 148 9.29 -0.68 18.94
N ALA A 149 8.48 0.15 19.60
CA ALA A 149 7.37 -0.30 20.42
C ALA A 149 6.29 -1.01 19.59
N VAL A 150 5.98 -0.51 18.39
CA VAL A 150 5.06 -1.15 17.45
C VAL A 150 5.59 -2.51 16.97
N VAL A 151 6.87 -2.61 16.63
CA VAL A 151 7.48 -3.91 16.27
C VAL A 151 7.42 -4.91 17.43
N SER A 152 7.73 -4.47 18.65
CA SER A 152 7.63 -5.31 19.85
C SER A 152 6.21 -5.80 20.08
N LEU A 153 5.21 -4.94 19.84
CA LEU A 153 3.80 -5.31 19.89
C LEU A 153 3.45 -6.35 18.81
N TYR A 154 3.87 -6.15 17.56
CA TYR A 154 3.63 -7.11 16.47
C TYR A 154 4.24 -8.48 16.73
N ILE A 155 5.46 -8.52 17.27
CA ILE A 155 6.10 -9.77 17.68
C ILE A 155 5.30 -10.44 18.81
N LYS A 156 4.92 -9.69 19.85
CA LYS A 156 4.14 -10.18 21.01
C LYS A 156 2.82 -10.84 20.59
N TYR A 157 2.11 -10.23 19.63
CA TYR A 157 0.81 -10.72 19.15
C TYR A 157 0.92 -11.70 17.97
N GLY A 158 2.14 -12.02 17.53
CA GLY A 158 2.34 -12.98 16.44
C GLY A 158 1.89 -12.45 15.07
N ILE A 159 1.93 -11.13 14.85
CA ILE A 159 1.62 -10.52 13.55
C ILE A 159 2.71 -10.89 12.55
N ARG A 160 2.39 -11.75 11.58
CA ARG A 160 3.37 -12.38 10.67
C ARG A 160 3.62 -11.64 9.36
N LEU A 161 2.84 -10.60 9.06
CA LEU A 161 2.97 -9.83 7.83
C LEU A 161 2.74 -8.33 8.09
N VAL A 162 3.66 -7.50 7.60
CA VAL A 162 3.52 -6.03 7.66
C VAL A 162 3.70 -5.37 6.30
N GLU A 163 2.99 -4.25 6.11
CA GLU A 163 3.16 -3.32 4.99
C GLU A 163 4.06 -2.18 5.48
N ALA A 164 5.33 -2.20 5.08
CA ALA A 164 6.29 -1.18 5.48
C ALA A 164 6.17 0.06 4.56
N SER A 165 5.71 1.19 5.09
CA SER A 165 5.43 2.41 4.31
C SER A 165 6.20 3.64 4.78
N ALA A 166 6.38 4.62 3.89
CA ALA A 166 7.06 5.91 4.13
C ALA A 166 8.57 5.82 4.47
N TYR A 167 9.17 4.64 4.39
CA TYR A 167 10.59 4.46 4.66
C TYR A 167 11.49 5.17 3.64
N MET A 168 12.43 5.96 4.13
CA MET A 168 13.52 6.56 3.33
C MET A 168 14.83 5.77 3.43
N LYS A 169 14.94 4.96 4.48
CA LYS A 169 16.07 4.09 4.81
C LYS A 169 15.55 2.91 5.63
N LEU A 170 16.29 1.81 5.65
CA LEU A 170 16.03 0.75 6.62
C LEU A 170 16.26 1.29 8.03
N THR A 171 15.51 0.73 8.97
CA THR A 171 15.60 1.02 10.39
C THR A 171 15.90 -0.29 11.12
N LEU A 172 16.49 -0.16 12.32
CA LEU A 172 16.76 -1.32 13.15
C LEU A 172 15.47 -2.09 13.54
N PRO A 173 14.35 -1.43 13.91
CA PRO A 173 13.09 -2.12 14.20
C PRO A 173 12.54 -2.92 13.03
N ALA A 174 12.53 -2.37 11.81
CA ALA A 174 12.04 -3.10 10.63
C ALA A 174 12.89 -4.34 10.32
N VAL A 175 14.23 -4.22 10.45
CA VAL A 175 15.12 -5.37 10.31
C VAL A 175 14.88 -6.38 11.42
N ARG A 176 14.77 -5.95 12.68
CA ARG A 176 14.45 -6.82 13.83
C ARG A 176 13.18 -7.61 13.58
N TYR A 177 12.11 -6.96 13.14
CA TYR A 177 10.85 -7.61 12.79
C TYR A 177 11.06 -8.73 11.76
N ARG A 178 11.75 -8.43 10.65
CA ARG A 178 11.99 -9.38 9.56
C ARG A 178 12.75 -10.63 10.01
N VAL A 179 13.78 -10.46 10.84
CA VAL A 179 14.68 -11.56 11.21
C VAL A 179 14.26 -12.28 12.48
N HIS A 180 13.29 -11.77 13.23
CA HIS A 180 12.84 -12.37 14.47
C HIS A 180 12.26 -13.77 14.24
N GLY A 181 12.87 -14.79 14.87
CA GLY A 181 12.44 -16.19 14.75
C GLY A 181 12.84 -16.87 13.44
N ILE A 182 13.70 -16.26 12.61
CA ILE A 182 14.28 -16.93 11.44
C ILE A 182 15.00 -18.22 11.87
N HIS A 183 14.81 -19.31 11.13
CA HIS A 183 15.42 -20.61 11.43
C HIS A 183 15.48 -21.48 10.18
N ARG A 184 16.10 -22.67 10.27
CA ARG A 184 15.98 -23.70 9.24
C ARG A 184 14.86 -24.68 9.59
N ASN A 185 14.00 -24.99 8.62
CA ASN A 185 12.96 -26.01 8.79
C ASN A 185 13.54 -27.43 8.70
N ALA A 186 12.68 -28.45 8.81
CA ALA A 186 13.10 -29.87 8.77
C ALA A 186 13.76 -30.29 7.43
N ASP A 187 13.42 -29.59 6.34
CA ASP A 187 13.98 -29.81 5.00
C ASP A 187 15.28 -29.02 4.77
N GLY A 188 15.72 -28.25 5.77
CA GLY A 188 16.94 -27.43 5.74
C GLY A 188 16.78 -26.07 5.06
N GLU A 189 15.56 -25.70 4.66
CA GLU A 189 15.24 -24.42 4.03
C GLU A 189 15.14 -23.30 5.07
N ILE A 190 15.42 -22.06 4.66
CA ILE A 190 15.31 -20.89 5.55
C ILE A 190 13.84 -20.52 5.69
N GLU A 191 13.30 -20.67 6.89
CA GLU A 191 11.96 -20.23 7.23
C GLU A 191 12.01 -18.82 7.83
N THR A 192 11.21 -17.91 7.29
CA THR A 192 11.05 -16.55 7.78
C THR A 192 9.63 -16.35 8.32
N PRO A 193 9.38 -16.51 9.64
CA PRO A 193 8.04 -16.40 10.19
C PRO A 193 7.40 -15.03 9.97
N ASN A 194 8.22 -13.98 9.93
CA ASN A 194 7.78 -12.61 9.75
C ASN A 194 8.15 -12.10 8.35
N ARG A 195 7.16 -11.64 7.60
CA ARG A 195 7.28 -11.18 6.21
C ARG A 195 6.99 -9.68 6.10
N ILE A 196 7.65 -9.02 5.16
CA ILE A 196 7.46 -7.60 4.87
C ILE A 196 7.05 -7.45 3.41
N ILE A 197 5.94 -6.76 3.17
CA ILE A 197 5.61 -6.14 1.89
C ILE A 197 6.06 -4.68 1.99
N ALA A 198 7.15 -4.32 1.31
CA ALA A 198 7.65 -2.95 1.34
C ALA A 198 6.89 -2.08 0.34
N LYS A 199 6.60 -0.82 0.68
CA LYS A 199 6.03 0.15 -0.26
C LYS A 199 7.02 1.26 -0.56
N ALA A 200 7.33 1.45 -1.85
CA ALA A 200 8.31 2.44 -2.28
C ALA A 200 7.98 3.04 -3.64
N SER A 201 8.41 4.29 -3.85
CA SER A 201 8.33 4.98 -5.14
C SER A 201 9.70 5.32 -5.73
N ARG A 202 10.80 4.88 -5.09
CA ARG A 202 12.18 5.24 -5.44
C ARG A 202 13.11 4.03 -5.48
N ILE A 203 14.00 4.00 -6.47
CA ILE A 203 14.97 2.92 -6.68
C ILE A 203 15.88 2.73 -5.47
N GLU A 204 16.33 3.82 -4.83
CA GLU A 204 17.28 3.77 -3.73
C GLU A 204 16.67 3.12 -2.47
N VAL A 205 15.36 3.28 -2.27
CA VAL A 205 14.62 2.64 -1.18
C VAL A 205 14.32 1.19 -1.54
N ALA A 206 13.83 0.94 -2.77
CA ALA A 206 13.53 -0.40 -3.24
C ALA A 206 14.76 -1.32 -3.24
N THR A 207 15.93 -0.78 -3.60
CA THR A 207 17.21 -1.52 -3.55
C THR A 207 17.48 -2.04 -2.15
N LYS A 208 17.30 -1.20 -1.11
CA LYS A 208 17.55 -1.61 0.28
C LYS A 208 16.59 -2.71 0.75
N TRP A 209 15.33 -2.67 0.32
CA TRP A 209 14.35 -3.69 0.68
C TRP A 209 14.64 -5.04 0.01
N PHE A 210 15.08 -5.02 -1.25
CA PHE A 210 15.43 -6.23 -1.99
C PHE A 210 16.84 -6.78 -1.68
N SER A 211 17.72 -5.97 -1.09
CA SER A 211 18.99 -6.44 -0.55
C SER A 211 18.82 -7.22 0.76
N PRO A 212 19.82 -8.00 1.18
CA PRO A 212 19.84 -8.58 2.51
C PRO A 212 19.94 -7.51 3.61
N PRO A 213 19.53 -7.82 4.86
CA PRO A 213 19.73 -6.96 6.01
C PRO A 213 21.22 -6.54 6.15
N PRO A 214 21.51 -5.24 6.38
CA PRO A 214 22.89 -4.78 6.50
C PRO A 214 23.61 -5.43 7.69
N GLU A 215 24.85 -5.90 7.49
CA GLU A 215 25.68 -6.54 8.53
C GLU A 215 25.79 -5.73 9.82
N LYS A 216 25.91 -4.39 9.70
CA LYS A 216 25.98 -3.50 10.87
C LYS A 216 24.72 -3.54 11.72
N MET A 217 23.54 -3.65 11.09
CA MET A 217 22.27 -3.76 11.80
C MET A 217 22.15 -5.15 12.45
N LEU A 218 22.56 -6.22 11.75
CA LEU A 218 22.57 -7.57 12.32
C LEU A 218 23.52 -7.67 13.53
N ALA A 219 24.72 -7.11 13.44
CA ALA A 219 25.67 -7.05 14.54
C ALA A 219 25.11 -6.28 15.74
N GLN A 220 24.38 -5.19 15.49
CA GLN A 220 23.70 -4.45 16.55
C GLN A 220 22.61 -5.30 17.22
N LEU A 221 21.80 -6.04 16.46
CA LEU A 221 20.76 -6.92 16.99
C LEU A 221 21.33 -8.11 17.78
N ILE A 222 22.50 -8.63 17.39
CA ILE A 222 23.23 -9.63 18.19
C ILE A 222 23.66 -9.01 19.51
N SER A 223 24.25 -7.80 19.46
CA SER A 223 24.77 -7.14 20.67
C SER A 223 23.68 -6.79 21.69
N SER A 224 22.45 -6.51 21.23
CA SER A 224 21.29 -6.28 22.09
C SER A 224 20.59 -7.56 22.55
N GLY A 225 20.99 -8.72 22.01
CA GLY A 225 20.38 -10.02 22.30
C GLY A 225 19.01 -10.22 21.63
N ASP A 226 18.65 -9.39 20.64
CA ASP A 226 17.40 -9.51 19.89
C ASP A 226 17.41 -10.73 18.95
N ILE A 227 18.60 -11.14 18.48
CA ILE A 227 18.83 -12.32 17.64
C ILE A 227 20.12 -13.06 18.00
N THR A 228 20.24 -14.31 17.55
CA THR A 228 21.46 -15.10 17.65
C THR A 228 22.39 -14.90 16.45
N GLU A 229 23.65 -15.36 16.57
CA GLU A 229 24.60 -15.38 15.44
C GLU A 229 24.13 -16.27 14.28
N GLU A 230 23.47 -17.40 14.60
CA GLU A 230 22.86 -18.28 13.60
C GLU A 230 21.77 -17.54 12.83
N GLN A 231 20.88 -16.83 13.53
CA GLN A 231 19.82 -16.04 12.91
C GLN A 231 20.38 -14.95 12.00
N ALA A 232 21.45 -14.26 12.40
CA ALA A 232 22.13 -13.29 11.56
C ALA A 232 22.75 -13.92 10.29
N THR A 233 23.33 -15.12 10.42
CA THR A 233 23.89 -15.86 9.28
C THR A 233 22.81 -16.27 8.28
N LEU A 234 21.63 -16.69 8.75
CA LEU A 234 20.47 -16.97 7.90
C LEU A 234 19.93 -15.68 7.27
N ALA A 235 19.85 -14.60 8.05
CA ALA A 235 19.31 -13.32 7.60
C ALA A 235 20.10 -12.73 6.42
N ALA A 236 21.42 -12.94 6.35
CA ALA A 236 22.25 -12.49 5.25
C ALA A 236 21.93 -13.16 3.88
N GLN A 237 21.13 -14.23 3.87
CA GLN A 237 20.79 -15.01 2.68
C GLN A 237 19.37 -14.73 2.15
N ILE A 238 18.63 -13.81 2.77
CA ILE A 238 17.26 -13.45 2.39
C ILE A 238 17.16 -11.95 2.13
N PRO A 239 16.21 -11.48 1.31
CA PRO A 239 15.92 -10.06 1.21
C PRO A 239 15.23 -9.56 2.48
N VAL A 240 15.36 -8.25 2.78
CA VAL A 240 14.59 -7.62 3.85
C VAL A 240 13.08 -7.70 3.54
N ALA A 241 12.68 -7.47 2.29
CA ALA A 241 11.32 -7.68 1.80
C ALA A 241 11.34 -8.50 0.50
N GLN A 242 10.57 -9.57 0.48
CA GLN A 242 10.41 -10.43 -0.71
C GLN A 242 9.48 -9.79 -1.75
N ASP A 243 8.49 -9.06 -1.24
CA ASP A 243 7.44 -8.39 -1.99
C ASP A 243 7.60 -6.88 -1.85
N LEU A 244 7.57 -6.17 -2.98
CA LEU A 244 7.62 -4.72 -3.00
C LEU A 244 6.49 -4.13 -3.82
N THR A 245 5.65 -3.34 -3.17
CA THR A 245 4.63 -2.52 -3.80
C THR A 245 5.25 -1.25 -4.33
N VAL A 246 5.19 -1.06 -5.64
CA VAL A 246 5.58 0.18 -6.29
C VAL A 246 4.42 1.14 -6.26
N GLU A 247 4.57 2.24 -5.53
CA GLU A 247 3.54 3.25 -5.40
C GLU A 247 3.77 4.40 -6.38
N ALA A 248 2.91 4.49 -7.39
CA ALA A 248 2.85 5.58 -8.36
C ALA A 248 2.06 6.78 -7.81
N ASP A 249 1.50 7.62 -8.67
CA ASP A 249 0.56 8.66 -8.28
C ASP A 249 -0.65 8.08 -7.53
N SER A 250 -0.86 8.54 -6.29
CA SER A 250 -1.80 7.94 -5.35
C SER A 250 -2.44 8.99 -4.44
N GLY A 251 -3.55 8.62 -3.77
CA GLY A 251 -4.13 9.42 -2.71
C GLY A 251 -3.24 9.45 -1.46
N GLY A 252 -3.24 10.56 -0.72
CA GLY A 252 -2.34 10.74 0.41
C GLY A 252 -0.92 11.09 -0.03
N HIS A 253 0.09 10.66 0.72
CA HIS A 253 1.48 10.96 0.41
C HIS A 253 1.90 10.32 -0.93
N THR A 254 2.35 11.15 -1.87
CA THR A 254 2.82 10.69 -3.17
C THR A 254 3.83 11.68 -3.75
N ASP A 255 4.77 11.19 -4.55
CA ASP A 255 5.63 12.00 -5.42
C ASP A 255 5.14 12.04 -6.88
N ASN A 256 3.87 11.68 -7.10
CA ASN A 256 3.13 11.83 -8.37
C ASN A 256 3.81 11.13 -9.57
N ARG A 257 4.47 9.99 -9.32
CA ARG A 257 5.19 9.27 -10.36
C ARG A 257 4.24 8.55 -11.32
N PRO A 258 4.47 8.61 -12.65
CA PRO A 258 3.66 7.85 -13.59
C PRO A 258 3.87 6.34 -13.47
N ALA A 259 2.78 5.58 -13.23
CA ALA A 259 2.82 4.13 -13.07
C ALA A 259 3.50 3.42 -14.26
N ILE A 260 3.20 3.87 -15.50
CA ILE A 260 3.75 3.30 -16.74
C ILE A 260 5.27 3.39 -16.85
N THR A 261 5.90 4.34 -16.14
CA THR A 261 7.37 4.46 -16.10
C THR A 261 7.96 3.80 -14.85
N LEU A 262 7.29 3.95 -13.71
CA LEU A 262 7.83 3.54 -12.43
C LEU A 262 7.80 2.02 -12.26
N LEU A 263 6.70 1.36 -12.62
CA LEU A 263 6.57 -0.09 -12.46
C LEU A 263 7.63 -0.86 -13.26
N PRO A 264 7.80 -0.65 -14.59
CA PRO A 264 8.86 -1.32 -15.35
C PRO A 264 10.27 -1.03 -14.83
N THR A 265 10.51 0.19 -14.33
CA THR A 265 11.80 0.57 -13.75
C THR A 265 12.15 -0.27 -12.52
N ILE A 266 11.18 -0.51 -11.64
CA ILE A 266 11.40 -1.31 -10.43
C ILE A 266 11.37 -2.82 -10.72
N ILE A 267 10.64 -3.27 -11.75
CA ILE A 267 10.77 -4.66 -12.24
C ILE A 267 12.19 -4.91 -12.77
N ALA A 268 12.77 -4.00 -13.54
CA ALA A 268 14.15 -4.12 -14.00
C ALA A 268 15.16 -4.13 -12.83
N LEU A 269 14.89 -3.35 -11.77
CA LEU A 269 15.66 -3.41 -10.52
C LEU A 269 15.53 -4.79 -9.85
N ARG A 270 14.30 -5.32 -9.75
CA ARG A 270 14.02 -6.65 -9.20
C ARG A 270 14.84 -7.70 -9.93
N ASP A 271 14.78 -7.73 -11.27
CA ASP A 271 15.48 -8.72 -12.09
C ASP A 271 16.99 -8.69 -11.85
N ARG A 272 17.58 -7.48 -11.76
CA ARG A 272 19.00 -7.30 -11.46
C ARG A 272 19.37 -7.85 -10.09
N LEU A 273 18.61 -7.51 -9.05
CA LEU A 273 18.91 -7.94 -7.68
C LEU A 273 18.62 -9.42 -7.45
N GLN A 274 17.59 -9.97 -8.11
CA GLN A 274 17.34 -11.41 -8.12
C GLN A 274 18.52 -12.17 -8.74
N LYS A 275 19.10 -11.67 -9.84
CA LYS A 275 20.29 -12.26 -10.45
C LYS A 275 21.54 -12.09 -9.59
N GLU A 276 21.69 -10.95 -8.92
CA GLU A 276 22.84 -10.63 -8.07
C GLU A 276 22.88 -11.51 -6.81
N PHE A 277 21.76 -11.60 -6.09
CA PHE A 277 21.68 -12.34 -4.82
C PHE A 277 21.27 -13.81 -4.98
N ASN A 278 20.66 -14.17 -6.11
CA ASN A 278 20.22 -15.53 -6.43
C ASN A 278 19.36 -16.16 -5.32
N TYR A 279 18.38 -15.40 -4.81
CA TYR A 279 17.47 -15.88 -3.77
C TYR A 279 16.67 -17.08 -4.24
N THR A 280 16.48 -18.08 -3.37
CA THR A 280 15.66 -19.27 -3.65
C THR A 280 14.22 -18.90 -3.97
N MET A 281 13.62 -18.01 -3.17
CA MET A 281 12.32 -17.43 -3.45
C MET A 281 12.50 -16.20 -4.36
N PRO A 282 11.83 -16.12 -5.52
CA PRO A 282 11.95 -14.98 -6.42
C PRO A 282 11.38 -13.70 -5.81
N LEU A 283 12.08 -12.58 -5.98
CA LEU A 283 11.57 -11.26 -5.63
C LEU A 283 10.33 -10.91 -6.47
N ARG A 284 9.37 -10.20 -5.89
CA ARG A 284 8.13 -9.79 -6.57
C ARG A 284 7.90 -8.30 -6.46
N VAL A 285 7.32 -7.75 -7.52
CA VAL A 285 6.97 -6.32 -7.60
C VAL A 285 5.47 -6.20 -7.86
N GLY A 286 4.74 -5.63 -6.91
CA GLY A 286 3.35 -5.24 -7.09
C GLY A 286 3.19 -3.78 -7.52
N ALA A 287 1.98 -3.40 -7.89
CA ALA A 287 1.66 -2.04 -8.34
C ALA A 287 0.56 -1.39 -7.51
N ALA A 288 0.77 -0.12 -7.13
CA ALA A 288 -0.21 0.74 -6.47
C ALA A 288 -0.23 2.12 -7.14
N GLY A 289 -1.31 2.87 -6.92
CA GLY A 289 -1.51 4.21 -7.48
C GLY A 289 -2.17 4.18 -8.86
N GLY A 290 -3.31 4.87 -8.99
CA GLY A 290 -4.10 4.91 -10.22
C GLY A 290 -4.90 3.64 -10.57
N ILE A 291 -4.92 2.62 -9.70
CA ILE A 291 -5.66 1.37 -9.92
C ILE A 291 -7.05 1.47 -9.26
N ALA A 292 -8.08 1.68 -10.08
CA ALA A 292 -9.46 1.86 -9.63
C ALA A 292 -10.52 1.24 -10.57
N THR A 293 -10.08 0.69 -11.71
CA THR A 293 -10.96 0.11 -12.74
C THR A 293 -10.37 -1.21 -13.28
N PRO A 294 -11.19 -2.10 -13.86
CA PRO A 294 -10.68 -3.30 -14.53
C PRO A 294 -9.60 -3.01 -15.58
N ALA A 295 -9.73 -1.90 -16.34
CA ALA A 295 -8.74 -1.49 -17.33
C ALA A 295 -7.39 -1.13 -16.68
N SER A 296 -7.40 -0.36 -15.59
CA SER A 296 -6.17 -0.02 -14.86
C SER A 296 -5.51 -1.25 -14.21
N ALA A 297 -6.31 -2.19 -13.70
CA ALA A 297 -5.80 -3.46 -13.16
C ALA A 297 -5.16 -4.32 -14.26
N ALA A 298 -5.86 -4.51 -15.39
CA ALA A 298 -5.34 -5.25 -16.54
C ALA A 298 -4.04 -4.64 -17.07
N ALA A 299 -3.95 -3.30 -17.13
CA ALA A 299 -2.73 -2.61 -17.53
C ALA A 299 -1.56 -2.88 -16.57
N ALA A 300 -1.79 -2.84 -15.26
CA ALA A 300 -0.76 -3.14 -14.25
C ALA A 300 -0.24 -4.57 -14.38
N PHE A 301 -1.13 -5.56 -14.49
CA PHE A 301 -0.73 -6.95 -14.71
C PHE A 301 -0.02 -7.16 -16.04
N SER A 302 -0.48 -6.51 -17.12
CA SER A 302 0.16 -6.58 -18.45
C SER A 302 1.58 -5.99 -18.45
N MET A 303 1.87 -5.02 -17.57
CA MET A 303 3.21 -4.47 -17.36
C MET A 303 4.10 -5.37 -16.49
N GLY A 304 3.57 -6.47 -15.94
CA GLY A 304 4.32 -7.44 -15.15
C GLY A 304 4.18 -7.29 -13.64
N ALA A 305 3.16 -6.59 -13.14
CA ALA A 305 2.87 -6.57 -11.70
C ALA A 305 2.55 -7.99 -11.19
N ALA A 306 3.20 -8.41 -10.10
CA ALA A 306 2.92 -9.66 -9.42
C ALA A 306 1.57 -9.65 -8.71
N TYR A 307 1.19 -8.48 -8.18
CA TYR A 307 -0.08 -8.22 -7.51
C TYR A 307 -0.43 -6.74 -7.64
N ILE A 308 -1.69 -6.39 -7.39
CA ILE A 308 -2.15 -4.99 -7.38
C ILE A 308 -2.60 -4.56 -5.99
N VAL A 309 -2.46 -3.26 -5.73
CA VAL A 309 -2.87 -2.63 -4.48
C VAL A 309 -3.81 -1.47 -4.74
N THR A 310 -4.92 -1.44 -4.02
CA THR A 310 -5.89 -0.35 -4.07
C THR A 310 -5.94 0.39 -2.74
N GLY A 311 -6.38 1.67 -2.78
CA GLY A 311 -6.47 2.53 -1.60
C GLY A 311 -7.74 3.37 -1.63
N THR A 312 -7.76 4.44 -2.44
CA THR A 312 -8.88 5.41 -2.50
C THR A 312 -10.25 4.78 -2.71
N VAL A 313 -10.36 3.75 -3.55
CA VAL A 313 -11.63 3.03 -3.77
C VAL A 313 -12.11 2.31 -2.51
N ASN A 314 -11.18 1.82 -1.68
CA ASN A 314 -11.51 1.12 -0.43
C ASN A 314 -11.96 2.11 0.65
N GLN A 315 -11.45 3.35 0.65
CA GLN A 315 -11.95 4.42 1.53
C GLN A 315 -13.40 4.79 1.24
N ALA A 316 -13.88 4.57 0.00
CA ALA A 316 -15.28 4.81 -0.35
C ALA A 316 -16.22 3.66 0.10
N CYS A 317 -15.68 2.51 0.50
CA CYS A 317 -16.46 1.34 0.91
C CYS A 317 -16.98 1.45 2.35
N VAL A 318 -18.10 0.77 2.63
CA VAL A 318 -18.83 0.86 3.91
C VAL A 318 -18.04 0.30 5.09
N GLU A 319 -17.10 -0.61 4.83
CA GLU A 319 -16.24 -1.22 5.82
C GLU A 319 -15.15 -0.26 6.31
N SER A 320 -14.78 0.76 5.53
CA SER A 320 -13.78 1.74 5.94
C SER A 320 -14.26 2.56 7.15
N ALA A 321 -13.37 2.94 8.06
CA ALA A 321 -13.71 3.82 9.17
C ALA A 321 -13.78 5.31 8.79
N SER A 322 -14.06 5.63 7.52
CA SER A 322 -14.43 6.99 7.12
C SER A 322 -15.86 7.33 7.55
N SER A 323 -16.19 8.62 7.61
CA SER A 323 -17.59 9.03 7.85
C SER A 323 -18.45 8.83 6.61
N ASP A 324 -19.77 8.69 6.78
CA ASP A 324 -20.72 8.60 5.66
C ASP A 324 -20.62 9.80 4.71
N ILE A 325 -20.36 10.98 5.26
CA ILE A 325 -20.16 12.21 4.47
C ILE A 325 -18.95 12.06 3.56
N VAL A 326 -17.82 11.60 4.09
CA VAL A 326 -16.59 11.38 3.30
C VAL A 326 -16.80 10.30 2.25
N ARG A 327 -17.40 9.16 2.61
CA ARG A 327 -17.71 8.09 1.65
C ARG A 327 -18.58 8.58 0.49
N LYS A 328 -19.63 9.35 0.81
CA LYS A 328 -20.50 9.96 -0.22
C LYS A 328 -19.71 10.92 -1.12
N MET A 329 -18.87 11.78 -0.55
CA MET A 329 -18.03 12.69 -1.32
C MET A 329 -17.06 11.94 -2.25
N LEU A 330 -16.47 10.84 -1.79
CA LEU A 330 -15.60 9.98 -2.59
C LEU A 330 -16.37 9.27 -3.71
N ALA A 331 -17.59 8.78 -3.45
CA ALA A 331 -18.45 8.15 -4.45
C ALA A 331 -18.87 9.12 -5.57
N GLU A 332 -18.95 10.43 -5.28
CA GLU A 332 -19.28 11.47 -6.25
C GLU A 332 -18.05 12.08 -6.95
N ALA A 333 -16.84 11.75 -6.50
CA ALA A 333 -15.60 12.35 -6.98
C ALA A 333 -15.29 11.94 -8.42
N GLN A 334 -14.83 12.90 -9.22
CA GLN A 334 -14.33 12.69 -10.57
C GLN A 334 -12.81 12.79 -10.62
N GLN A 335 -12.21 12.38 -11.75
CA GLN A 335 -10.75 12.38 -11.93
C GLN A 335 -10.12 13.77 -11.68
N ALA A 336 -10.82 14.85 -12.04
CA ALA A 336 -10.33 16.22 -11.86
C ALA A 336 -10.62 16.81 -10.45
N ASP A 337 -11.26 16.07 -9.55
CA ASP A 337 -11.70 16.55 -8.24
C ASP A 337 -10.67 16.38 -7.12
N VAL A 338 -9.42 16.05 -7.47
CA VAL A 338 -8.28 15.96 -6.55
C VAL A 338 -7.27 17.08 -6.79
N THR A 339 -6.40 17.31 -5.80
CA THR A 339 -5.28 18.27 -5.87
C THR A 339 -4.23 17.96 -4.79
N MET A 340 -3.07 18.59 -4.89
CA MET A 340 -2.05 18.53 -3.84
C MET A 340 -2.30 19.59 -2.76
N ALA A 341 -2.11 19.20 -1.49
CA ALA A 341 -2.15 20.06 -0.33
C ALA A 341 -0.92 19.81 0.58
N PRO A 342 -0.49 20.78 1.40
CA PRO A 342 0.60 20.58 2.36
C PRO A 342 0.30 19.44 3.33
N ALA A 343 1.30 18.58 3.57
CA ALA A 343 1.21 17.51 4.56
C ALA A 343 1.56 18.02 5.97
N VAL A 344 1.04 17.36 7.01
CA VAL A 344 1.21 17.78 8.42
C VAL A 344 2.56 17.38 9.01
N ASP A 345 3.09 16.23 8.64
CA ASP A 345 4.28 15.56 9.20
C ASP A 345 5.61 16.15 8.72
N MET A 346 5.60 16.85 7.58
CA MET A 346 6.75 17.53 6.97
C MET A 346 6.33 18.88 6.33
N PHE A 347 5.39 19.57 6.99
CA PHE A 347 4.85 20.85 6.55
C PHE A 347 5.94 21.88 6.25
N GLU A 348 6.90 22.02 7.17
CA GLU A 348 8.01 22.96 7.12
C GLU A 348 8.92 22.70 5.90
N MET A 349 9.02 21.44 5.45
CA MET A 349 9.80 21.01 4.29
C MET A 349 9.05 21.15 2.96
N GLY A 350 7.79 21.57 2.99
CA GLY A 350 6.96 21.74 1.79
C GLY A 350 6.48 20.43 1.16
N VAL A 351 6.50 19.34 1.91
CA VAL A 351 5.94 18.07 1.46
C VAL A 351 4.43 18.22 1.26
N LYS A 352 3.92 17.58 0.21
CA LYS A 352 2.52 17.60 -0.15
C LYS A 352 1.96 16.19 -0.21
N LEU A 353 0.64 16.11 -0.11
CA LEU A 353 -0.16 14.91 -0.29
C LEU A 353 -1.35 15.21 -1.21
N GLN A 354 -1.86 14.18 -1.89
CA GLN A 354 -3.02 14.29 -2.76
C GLN A 354 -4.31 14.13 -1.96
N VAL A 355 -5.21 15.11 -2.07
CA VAL A 355 -6.51 15.15 -1.38
C VAL A 355 -7.64 15.44 -2.35
N LEU A 356 -8.86 15.10 -1.93
CA LEU A 356 -10.09 15.58 -2.55
C LEU A 356 -10.20 17.10 -2.38
N LYS A 357 -10.52 17.83 -3.46
CA LYS A 357 -10.83 19.28 -3.43
C LYS A 357 -12.31 19.59 -3.65
N ARG A 358 -13.10 18.66 -4.18
CA ARG A 358 -14.54 18.88 -4.36
C ARG A 358 -15.27 18.74 -3.03
N GLY A 359 -16.17 19.69 -2.74
CA GLY A 359 -16.97 19.69 -1.52
C GLY A 359 -16.20 20.02 -0.23
N THR A 360 -14.92 20.40 -0.32
CA THR A 360 -14.10 20.80 0.82
C THR A 360 -13.15 21.94 0.45
N MET A 361 -12.88 22.82 1.41
CA MET A 361 -11.91 23.91 1.24
C MET A 361 -10.54 23.58 1.83
N PHE A 362 -10.32 22.33 2.28
CA PHE A 362 -9.08 21.90 2.96
C PHE A 362 -7.84 22.22 2.13
N ALA A 363 -7.79 21.81 0.86
CA ALA A 363 -6.62 22.04 0.02
C ALA A 363 -6.32 23.52 -0.19
N MET A 364 -7.35 24.35 -0.42
CA MET A 364 -7.17 25.80 -0.58
C MET A 364 -6.64 26.43 0.71
N ARG A 365 -7.23 26.07 1.86
CA ARG A 365 -6.84 26.60 3.17
C ARG A 365 -5.44 26.16 3.56
N GLY A 366 -5.10 24.89 3.38
CA GLY A 366 -3.76 24.36 3.64
C GLY A 366 -2.69 25.06 2.80
N ASN A 367 -2.93 25.24 1.49
CA ASN A 367 -2.01 25.99 0.64
C ASN A 367 -1.84 27.45 1.11
N LYS A 368 -2.93 28.13 1.53
CA LYS A 368 -2.85 29.48 2.10
C LYS A 368 -2.01 29.51 3.39
N LEU A 369 -2.17 28.54 4.29
CA LEU A 369 -1.33 28.43 5.49
C LEU A 369 0.15 28.27 5.12
N TYR A 370 0.47 27.45 4.13
CA TYR A 370 1.84 27.27 3.67
C TYR A 370 2.43 28.53 3.00
N GLU A 371 1.63 29.25 2.21
CA GLU A 371 2.03 30.55 1.65
C GLU A 371 2.38 31.56 2.74
N LEU A 372 1.53 31.68 3.77
CA LEU A 372 1.79 32.55 4.91
C LEU A 372 3.01 32.09 5.71
N TYR A 373 3.16 30.79 5.93
CA TYR A 373 4.33 30.21 6.59
C TYR A 373 5.62 30.59 5.86
N ARG A 374 5.64 30.53 4.53
CA ARG A 374 6.82 30.95 3.75
C ARG A 374 7.07 32.45 3.77
N ALA A 375 6.01 33.25 3.80
CA ALA A 375 6.10 34.71 3.65
C ALA A 375 6.49 35.46 4.93
N TYR A 376 6.18 34.93 6.13
CA TYR A 376 6.33 35.67 7.40
C TYR A 376 7.10 34.87 8.44
N ASP A 377 7.90 35.51 9.30
CA ASP A 377 8.76 34.79 10.26
C ASP A 377 8.08 34.40 11.57
N SER A 378 6.87 34.92 11.83
CA SER A 378 6.06 34.59 13.00
C SER A 378 4.59 34.89 12.74
N ILE A 379 3.71 34.41 13.63
CA ILE A 379 2.27 34.76 13.57
C ILE A 379 2.00 36.26 13.77
N ASP A 380 2.89 36.97 14.47
CA ASP A 380 2.74 38.41 14.73
C ASP A 380 3.20 39.26 13.55
N ALA A 381 4.02 38.70 12.66
CA ALA A 381 4.42 39.36 11.42
C ALA A 381 3.34 39.28 10.32
N ILE A 382 2.31 38.43 10.49
CA ILE A 382 1.19 38.31 9.55
C ILE A 382 0.33 39.58 9.64
N PRO A 383 -0.03 40.23 8.50
CA PRO A 383 -0.90 41.39 8.50
C PRO A 383 -2.22 41.11 9.22
N GLU A 384 -2.65 42.05 10.08
CA GLU A 384 -3.81 41.89 10.96
C GLU A 384 -5.08 41.43 10.22
N LYS A 385 -5.32 41.94 9.01
CA LYS A 385 -6.45 41.53 8.16
C LYS A 385 -6.39 40.04 7.75
N GLU A 386 -5.19 39.53 7.45
CA GLU A 386 -4.98 38.11 7.13
C GLU A 386 -5.15 37.26 8.39
N LYS A 387 -4.57 37.69 9.53
CA LYS A 387 -4.73 37.01 10.83
C LYS A 387 -6.20 36.85 11.22
N GLN A 388 -6.98 37.92 11.17
CA GLN A 388 -8.43 37.89 11.43
C GLN A 388 -9.18 36.97 10.46
N SER A 389 -8.75 36.89 9.20
CA SER A 389 -9.32 35.98 8.21
C SER A 389 -9.05 34.52 8.57
N LEU A 390 -7.82 34.18 9.00
CA LEU A 390 -7.46 32.84 9.45
C LEU A 390 -8.31 32.42 10.65
N GLU A 391 -8.37 33.26 11.68
CA GLU A 391 -9.11 33.01 12.92
C GLU A 391 -10.61 32.82 12.64
N LYS A 392 -11.20 33.63 11.75
CA LYS A 392 -12.62 33.52 11.39
C LYS A 392 -12.94 32.34 10.47
N SER A 393 -12.10 32.03 9.49
CA SER A 393 -12.46 31.14 8.37
C SER A 393 -11.87 29.75 8.47
N ILE A 394 -10.70 29.61 9.11
CA ILE A 394 -9.95 28.36 9.22
C ILE A 394 -10.01 27.84 10.65
N PHE A 395 -9.41 28.56 11.60
CA PHE A 395 -9.21 28.08 12.98
C PHE A 395 -10.47 28.17 13.84
N LYS A 396 -11.39 29.08 13.51
CA LYS A 396 -12.60 29.37 14.30
C LYS A 396 -12.31 29.80 15.74
N ALA A 397 -11.09 30.25 16.01
CA ALA A 397 -10.62 30.77 17.28
C ALA A 397 -9.40 31.70 17.06
N PRO A 398 -9.08 32.58 18.02
CA PRO A 398 -7.83 33.33 18.03
C PRO A 398 -6.59 32.42 17.92
N LEU A 399 -5.54 32.85 17.19
CA LEU A 399 -4.34 32.03 17.01
C LEU A 399 -3.61 31.73 18.33
N ASN A 400 -3.71 32.63 19.31
CA ASN A 400 -3.13 32.42 20.64
C ASN A 400 -3.83 31.28 21.40
N ASP A 401 -5.14 31.11 21.21
CA ASP A 401 -5.89 30.02 21.81
C ASP A 401 -5.52 28.68 21.16
N ILE A 402 -5.37 28.68 19.82
CA ILE A 402 -4.86 27.51 19.08
C ILE A 402 -3.45 27.14 19.54
N TRP A 403 -2.59 28.13 19.79
CA TRP A 403 -1.27 27.88 20.35
C TRP A 403 -1.35 27.19 21.72
N GLN A 404 -2.21 27.66 22.62
CA GLN A 404 -2.36 27.05 23.93
C GLN A 404 -2.83 25.59 23.83
N LEU A 405 -3.83 25.30 23.00
CA LEU A 405 -4.28 23.92 22.74
C LEU A 405 -3.15 23.04 22.17
N THR A 406 -2.34 23.61 21.28
CA THR A 406 -1.20 22.92 20.67
C THR A 406 -0.11 22.62 21.69
N ARG A 407 0.17 23.56 22.61
CA ARG A 407 1.10 23.34 23.72
C ARG A 407 0.61 22.21 24.63
N ASP A 408 -0.65 22.22 25.01
CA ASP A 408 -1.22 21.20 25.90
C ASP A 408 -1.08 19.81 25.27
N PHE A 409 -1.40 19.68 23.97
CA PHE A 409 -1.21 18.44 23.21
C PHE A 409 0.24 17.94 23.18
N PHE A 410 1.21 18.83 22.88
CA PHE A 410 2.62 18.45 22.84
C PHE A 410 3.23 18.23 24.22
N ASN A 411 2.68 18.80 25.28
CA ASN A 411 3.19 18.61 26.63
C ASN A 411 3.05 17.16 27.11
N GLU A 412 2.04 16.45 26.61
CA GLU A 412 1.84 15.03 26.92
C GLU A 412 2.62 14.10 25.98
N ARG A 413 2.81 14.50 24.72
CA ARG A 413 3.36 13.61 23.67
C ARG A 413 4.82 13.86 23.33
N ASN A 414 5.23 15.12 23.20
CA ASN A 414 6.60 15.50 22.83
C ASN A 414 6.93 16.94 23.31
N PRO A 415 7.29 17.12 24.60
CA PRO A 415 7.59 18.44 25.17
C PRO A 415 8.74 19.19 24.47
N GLU A 416 9.64 18.48 23.79
CA GLU A 416 10.76 19.10 23.05
C GLU A 416 10.27 20.03 21.94
N GLN A 417 9.08 19.77 21.37
CA GLN A 417 8.47 20.67 20.39
C GLN A 417 8.14 22.04 20.98
N ILE A 418 7.73 22.09 22.26
CA ILE A 418 7.40 23.34 22.95
C ILE A 418 8.69 24.12 23.22
N VAL A 419 9.73 23.45 23.71
CA VAL A 419 11.03 24.09 23.95
C VAL A 419 11.59 24.71 22.67
N LYS A 420 11.47 24.01 21.54
CA LYS A 420 11.87 24.54 20.23
C LYS A 420 11.00 25.74 19.82
N ALA A 421 9.69 25.66 20.02
CA ALA A 421 8.76 26.73 19.67
C ALA A 421 9.03 28.03 20.44
N GLU A 422 9.38 27.93 21.72
CA GLU A 422 9.73 29.08 22.57
C GLU A 422 11.00 29.82 22.10
N GLN A 423 11.88 29.14 21.37
CA GLN A 423 13.11 29.72 20.81
C GLN A 423 12.98 30.15 19.34
N ASP A 424 11.97 29.63 18.63
CA ASP A 424 11.77 29.84 17.21
C ASP A 424 10.29 30.19 16.92
N PRO A 425 9.97 31.49 16.74
CA PRO A 425 8.63 31.95 16.39
C PRO A 425 8.10 31.35 15.08
N LYS A 426 9.00 30.97 14.16
CA LYS A 426 8.63 30.29 12.91
C LYS A 426 8.12 28.88 13.19
N HIS A 427 8.80 28.17 14.09
CA HIS A 427 8.39 26.84 14.55
C HIS A 427 7.04 26.92 15.29
N THR A 428 6.84 27.93 16.13
CA THR A 428 5.52 28.18 16.76
C THR A 428 4.41 28.33 15.71
N MET A 429 4.64 29.16 14.69
CA MET A 429 3.68 29.33 13.59
C MET A 429 3.42 28.02 12.83
N ALA A 430 4.45 27.21 12.59
CA ALA A 430 4.28 25.89 11.97
C ALA A 430 3.39 24.97 12.81
N LEU A 431 3.60 24.89 14.13
CA LEU A 431 2.80 24.06 15.02
C LEU A 431 1.32 24.50 15.04
N ILE A 432 1.07 25.82 15.08
CA ILE A 432 -0.30 26.37 14.99
C ILE A 432 -0.96 25.99 13.66
N PHE A 433 -0.25 26.09 12.53
CA PHE A 433 -0.82 25.74 11.24
C PHE A 433 -1.04 24.23 11.09
N ARG A 434 -0.15 23.42 11.66
CA ARG A 434 -0.27 21.96 11.71
C ARG A 434 -1.45 21.50 12.55
N TRP A 435 -1.92 22.29 13.52
CA TRP A 435 -3.18 22.01 14.24
C TRP A 435 -4.40 21.92 13.31
N TYR A 436 -4.44 22.67 12.21
CA TYR A 436 -5.51 22.57 11.22
C TYR A 436 -5.32 21.40 10.24
N LEU A 437 -4.06 21.02 9.99
CA LEU A 437 -3.71 20.00 8.99
C LEU A 437 -3.77 18.57 9.53
N GLY A 438 -3.45 18.40 10.82
CA GLY A 438 -3.67 17.16 11.57
C GLY A 438 -5.08 17.09 12.10
#